data_AF-A0A9D4RX71-F1
#
_entry.id   AF-A0A9D4RX71-F1
#
_cell.length_a   1.000
_cell.length_b   1.000
_cell.length_c   1.000
_cell.angle_alpha   90.00
_cell.angle_beta   90.00
_cell.angle_gamma   90.00
#
_symmetry.space_group_name_H-M   'P 1'
#
loop_
_entity.id
_entity.type
_entity.pdbx_description
1 polymer ?
#
loop_
_entity_poly.entity_id
_entity_poly.type
_entity_poly.pdbx_seq_one_letter_code
_entity_poly.pdbx_strand_id
1 'polypeptide(L)'
;MDSCSYLRTVQSDMLAMDSFSYMRTMQSDVLAMDSCSNLRTVQSDMLAMDSCSYLRTVQSDMLTMDSCSNRKTVQSDMLAMDSCSYLITVQSDMSGMDNCSYPRTVQSDVLAMDSCSYMRTVQSDMLAIESCS
;
A
#
# COMPACT_ATOMS: atom_id res chain seq x y z
N MET A 1 -19.12 -7.17 17.03
CA MET A 1 -18.24 -6.35 16.17
C MET A 1 -18.42 -4.91 16.61
N ASP A 2 -17.63 -4.48 17.59
CA ASP A 2 -17.55 -3.08 17.97
C ASP A 2 -16.83 -2.35 16.84
N SER A 3 -17.60 -1.75 15.93
CA SER A 3 -17.05 -0.93 14.87
C SER A 3 -16.49 0.35 15.49
N CYS A 4 -15.20 0.33 15.82
CA CYS A 4 -14.45 1.54 16.12
C CYS A 4 -14.44 2.42 14.87
N SER A 5 -15.32 3.41 14.84
CA SER A 5 -15.48 4.31 13.69
C SER A 5 -14.30 5.27 13.53
N TYR A 6 -13.64 5.63 14.63
CA TYR A 6 -12.55 6.60 14.63
C TYR A 6 -11.47 6.24 15.65
N LEU A 7 -10.25 6.06 15.16
CA LEU A 7 -9.05 5.92 15.98
C LEU A 7 -8.04 7.01 15.64
N ARG A 8 -7.52 7.67 16.67
CA ARG A 8 -6.54 8.73 16.48
C ARG A 8 -5.13 8.17 16.37
N THR A 9 -4.72 7.38 17.36
CA THR A 9 -3.38 6.80 17.43
C THR A 9 -3.50 5.42 18.02
N VAL A 10 -2.88 4.43 17.38
CA VAL A 10 -2.67 3.10 17.93
C VAL A 10 -1.19 2.78 17.85
N GLN A 11 -0.64 2.25 18.94
CA GLN A 11 0.73 1.75 19.02
C GLN A 11 0.71 0.40 19.71
N SER A 12 1.27 -0.63 19.08
CA SER A 12 1.32 -2.00 19.62
C SER A 12 2.38 -2.79 18.88
N ASP A 13 3.05 -3.75 19.52
CA ASP A 13 4.05 -4.56 18.81
C ASP A 13 3.39 -5.44 17.73
N MET A 14 2.24 -6.04 18.07
CA MET A 14 1.40 -6.81 17.14
C MET A 14 -0.04 -6.30 17.19
N LEU A 15 -0.61 -6.03 16.02
CA LEU A 15 -1.97 -5.51 15.89
C LEU A 15 -2.71 -6.23 14.77
N ALA A 16 -3.88 -6.77 15.11
CA ALA A 16 -4.84 -7.32 14.15
C ALA A 16 -6.16 -6.57 14.29
N MET A 17 -6.74 -6.15 13.16
CA MET A 17 -7.99 -5.39 13.15
C MET A 17 -8.86 -5.76 11.95
N ASP A 18 -10.09 -6.19 12.20
CA ASP A 18 -11.04 -6.51 11.11
C ASP A 18 -11.40 -5.25 10.28
N SER A 19 -11.91 -4.21 10.94
CA SER A 19 -12.40 -3.03 10.22
C SER A 19 -12.46 -1.75 11.04
N PHE A 20 -12.22 -0.62 10.38
CA PHE A 20 -12.54 0.72 10.90
C PHE A 20 -12.80 1.72 9.79
N SER A 21 -13.54 2.79 10.09
CA SER A 21 -13.83 3.82 9.11
C SER A 21 -12.70 4.84 8.97
N TYR A 22 -12.10 5.28 10.08
CA TYR A 22 -11.04 6.26 10.05
C TYR A 22 -9.93 5.99 11.07
N MET A 23 -8.69 6.01 10.59
CA MET A 23 -7.52 6.02 11.45
C MET A 23 -6.48 7.04 11.00
N ARG A 24 -6.00 7.84 11.97
CA ARG A 24 -5.03 8.90 11.67
C ARG A 24 -3.59 8.39 11.71
N THR A 25 -3.21 7.61 12.71
CA THR A 25 -1.84 7.14 12.88
C THR A 25 -1.82 5.75 13.50
N MET A 26 -1.02 4.87 12.92
CA MET A 26 -0.81 3.51 13.37
C MET A 26 0.69 3.21 13.36
N GLN A 27 1.18 2.63 14.44
CA GLN A 27 2.55 2.15 14.55
C GLN A 27 2.55 0.75 15.14
N SER A 28 3.14 -0.22 14.44
CA SER A 28 3.22 -1.59 14.94
C SER A 28 4.30 -2.38 14.23
N ASP A 29 5.03 -3.26 14.91
CA ASP A 29 6.03 -4.10 14.23
C ASP A 29 5.32 -5.02 13.23
N VAL A 30 4.19 -5.62 13.63
CA VAL A 30 3.36 -6.47 12.76
C VAL A 30 1.90 -6.01 12.77
N LEU A 31 1.42 -5.62 11.60
CA LEU A 31 0.05 -5.15 11.39
C LEU A 31 -0.67 -5.98 10.34
N ALA A 32 -1.80 -6.58 10.74
CA ALA A 32 -2.76 -7.23 9.84
C ALA A 32 -4.11 -6.52 9.90
N MET A 33 -4.72 -6.26 8.75
CA MET A 33 -5.97 -5.53 8.67
C MET A 33 -6.83 -5.91 7.47
N ASP A 34 -8.07 -6.36 7.69
CA ASP A 34 -8.93 -6.76 6.56
C ASP A 34 -9.41 -5.51 5.78
N SER A 35 -9.86 -4.46 6.50
CA SER A 35 -10.43 -3.31 5.82
C SER A 35 -10.31 -1.96 6.52
N CYS A 36 -10.07 -0.90 5.73
CA CYS A 36 -10.25 0.48 6.15
C CYS A 36 -10.93 1.37 5.11
N SER A 37 -11.73 2.34 5.55
CA SER A 37 -12.17 3.39 4.61
C SER A 37 -11.09 4.46 4.45
N ASN A 38 -10.50 4.94 5.54
CA ASN A 38 -9.49 6.00 5.52
C ASN A 38 -8.37 5.73 6.51
N LEU A 39 -7.15 5.64 6.00
CA LEU A 39 -5.94 5.47 6.81
C LEU A 39 -4.87 6.48 6.38
N ARG A 40 -4.48 7.35 7.31
CA ARG A 40 -3.65 8.51 6.97
C ARG A 40 -2.15 8.23 7.07
N THR A 41 -1.71 7.52 8.10
CA THR A 41 -0.29 7.22 8.31
C THR A 41 -0.16 5.87 8.98
N VAL A 42 0.63 4.99 8.37
CA VAL A 42 1.01 3.68 8.92
C VAL A 42 2.51 3.57 8.89
N GLN A 43 3.07 3.13 10.01
CA GLN A 43 4.46 2.69 10.10
C GLN A 43 4.48 1.28 10.68
N SER A 44 5.10 0.34 9.98
CA SER A 44 5.18 -1.04 10.45
C SER A 44 6.32 -1.79 9.82
N ASP A 45 6.94 -2.76 10.48
CA ASP A 45 7.96 -3.58 9.81
C ASP A 45 7.27 -4.52 8.81
N MET A 46 6.13 -5.11 9.19
CA MET A 46 5.32 -5.98 8.34
C MET A 46 3.85 -5.55 8.33
N LEU A 47 3.38 -5.11 7.16
CA LEU A 47 1.99 -4.73 6.92
C LEU A 47 1.32 -5.65 5.91
N ALA A 48 0.27 -6.34 6.34
CA ALA A 48 -0.68 -7.05 5.48
C ALA A 48 -2.06 -6.38 5.54
N MET A 49 -2.65 -6.08 4.39
CA MET A 49 -3.96 -5.44 4.33
C MET A 49 -4.78 -5.84 3.11
N ASP A 50 -5.97 -6.42 3.30
CA ASP A 50 -6.78 -6.87 2.17
C ASP A 50 -7.36 -5.67 1.40
N SER A 51 -7.87 -4.66 2.11
CA SER A 51 -8.52 -3.52 1.45
C SER A 51 -8.39 -2.18 2.16
N CYS A 52 -8.17 -1.12 1.38
CA CYS A 52 -8.43 0.23 1.86
C CYS A 52 -8.90 1.19 0.78
N SER A 53 -9.96 1.96 1.05
CA SER A 53 -10.46 2.94 0.08
C SER A 53 -9.48 4.12 -0.10
N TYR A 54 -8.95 4.64 0.99
CA TYR A 54 -8.02 5.78 0.98
C TYR A 54 -6.85 5.57 1.93
N LEU A 55 -5.65 5.46 1.36
CA LEU A 55 -4.42 5.26 2.08
C LEU A 55 -3.40 6.35 1.73
N ARG A 56 -3.08 7.22 2.68
CA ARG A 56 -2.27 8.41 2.36
C ARG A 56 -0.77 8.14 2.43
N THR A 57 -0.26 7.58 3.52
CA THR A 57 1.18 7.35 3.70
C THR A 57 1.40 6.02 4.40
N VAL A 58 2.22 5.18 3.81
CA VAL A 58 2.71 3.93 4.41
C VAL A 58 4.22 3.89 4.32
N GLN A 59 4.83 3.53 5.44
CA GLN A 59 6.23 3.18 5.53
C GLN A 59 6.32 1.79 6.16
N SER A 60 6.94 0.84 5.47
CA SER A 60 7.12 -0.50 6.01
C SER A 60 8.19 -1.30 5.33
N ASP A 61 8.92 -2.18 6.03
CA ASP A 61 9.93 -3.01 5.38
C ASP A 61 9.27 -4.00 4.40
N MET A 62 8.17 -4.64 4.83
CA MET A 62 7.36 -5.53 3.99
C MET A 62 5.90 -5.07 3.95
N LEU A 63 5.37 -4.96 2.74
CA LEU A 63 4.00 -4.55 2.48
C LEU A 63 3.31 -5.49 1.49
N THR A 64 2.23 -6.09 1.93
CA THR A 64 1.30 -6.85 1.09
C THR A 64 -0.07 -6.19 1.12
N MET A 65 -0.66 -5.97 -0.05
CA MET A 65 -1.97 -5.34 -0.15
C MET A 65 -2.77 -5.83 -1.36
N ASP A 66 -3.91 -6.47 -1.12
CA ASP A 66 -4.73 -6.99 -2.22
C ASP A 66 -5.42 -5.85 -2.98
N SER A 67 -5.94 -4.84 -2.27
CA SER A 67 -6.69 -3.77 -2.92
C SER A 67 -6.56 -2.39 -2.27
N CYS A 68 -6.36 -1.37 -3.11
CA CYS A 68 -6.52 0.01 -2.70
C CYS A 68 -7.11 0.91 -3.78
N SER A 69 -8.20 1.62 -3.48
CA SER A 69 -8.78 2.54 -4.48
C SER A 69 -7.90 3.77 -4.69
N ASN A 70 -7.40 4.39 -3.62
CA ASN A 70 -6.59 5.60 -3.70
C ASN A 70 -5.42 5.55 -2.73
N ARG A 71 -4.21 5.55 -3.27
CA ARG A 71 -2.97 5.51 -2.50
C ARG A 71 -2.02 6.64 -2.91
N LYS A 72 -1.58 7.43 -1.93
CA LYS A 72 -0.70 8.58 -2.24
C LYS A 72 0.78 8.22 -2.18
N THR A 73 1.26 7.68 -1.06
CA THR A 73 2.70 7.46 -0.88
C THR A 73 2.96 6.14 -0.19
N VAL A 74 3.83 5.35 -0.79
CA VAL A 74 4.34 4.08 -0.28
C VAL A 74 5.86 4.14 -0.28
N GLN A 75 6.45 3.79 0.85
CA GLN A 75 7.87 3.51 0.96
C GLN A 75 8.02 2.15 1.63
N SER A 76 8.70 1.22 0.96
CA SER A 76 8.93 -0.11 1.51
C SER A 76 10.07 -0.84 0.86
N ASP A 77 10.80 -1.68 1.58
CA ASP A 77 11.85 -2.49 0.94
C ASP A 77 11.23 -3.50 -0.03
N MET A 78 10.13 -4.16 0.39
CA MET A 78 9.35 -5.07 -0.42
C MET A 78 7.87 -4.66 -0.49
N LEU A 79 7.38 -4.47 -1.71
CA LEU A 79 5.97 -4.22 -2.02
C LEU A 79 5.39 -5.35 -2.87
N ALA A 80 4.27 -5.91 -2.43
CA ALA A 80 3.37 -6.73 -3.23
C ALA A 80 1.98 -6.09 -3.25
N MET A 81 1.40 -5.88 -4.43
CA MET A 81 0.10 -5.27 -4.57
C MET A 81 -0.70 -5.86 -5.73
N ASP A 82 -1.84 -6.50 -5.44
CA ASP A 82 -2.64 -7.12 -6.48
C ASP A 82 -3.41 -6.06 -7.28
N SER A 83 -4.03 -5.09 -6.59
CA SER A 83 -4.85 -4.09 -7.27
C SER A 83 -4.78 -2.68 -6.67
N CYS A 84 -4.62 -1.68 -7.54
CA CYS A 84 -4.82 -0.29 -7.15
C CYS A 84 -5.34 0.57 -8.29
N SER A 85 -6.38 1.37 -8.02
CA SER A 85 -6.90 2.29 -9.05
C SER A 85 -5.98 3.50 -9.20
N TYR A 86 -5.67 4.21 -8.12
CA TYR A 86 -4.84 5.42 -8.17
C TYR A 86 -3.64 5.32 -7.24
N LEU A 87 -2.44 5.39 -7.82
CA LEU A 87 -1.19 5.30 -7.08
C LEU A 87 -0.26 6.46 -7.45
N ILE A 88 -0.01 7.36 -6.50
CA ILE A 88 0.75 8.58 -6.82
C ILE A 88 2.26 8.33 -6.75
N THR A 89 2.75 7.71 -5.68
CA THR A 89 4.19 7.53 -5.47
C THR A 89 4.49 6.21 -4.76
N VAL A 90 5.36 5.41 -5.37
CA VAL A 90 5.98 4.22 -4.79
C VAL A 90 7.48 4.40 -4.83
N GLN A 91 8.13 4.09 -3.71
CA GLN A 91 9.56 3.89 -3.61
C GLN A 91 9.83 2.57 -2.89
N SER A 92 10.56 1.68 -3.54
CA SER A 92 10.92 0.39 -2.95
C SER A 92 12.23 -0.16 -3.48
N ASP A 93 12.75 -1.23 -2.89
CA ASP A 93 13.83 -1.98 -3.50
C ASP A 93 13.22 -3.00 -4.48
N MET A 94 12.21 -3.75 -4.01
CA MET A 94 11.47 -4.72 -4.80
C MET A 94 9.97 -4.39 -4.81
N SER A 95 9.38 -4.32 -6.01
CA SER A 95 7.95 -4.13 -6.23
C SER A 95 7.38 -5.17 -7.19
N GLY A 96 6.30 -5.85 -6.76
CA GLY A 96 5.41 -6.65 -7.59
C GLY A 96 4.01 -6.03 -7.59
N MET A 97 3.45 -5.77 -8.78
CA MET A 97 2.14 -5.14 -8.92
C MET A 97 1.31 -5.78 -10.03
N ASP A 98 0.19 -6.43 -9.73
CA ASP A 98 -0.55 -7.14 -10.78
C ASP A 98 -1.39 -6.15 -11.62
N ASN A 99 -2.24 -5.34 -10.99
CA ASN A 99 -3.09 -4.39 -11.70
C ASN A 99 -3.10 -3.00 -11.05
N CYS A 100 -2.34 -2.07 -11.63
CA CYS A 100 -2.31 -0.68 -11.18
C CYS A 100 -2.81 0.26 -12.27
N SER A 101 -4.02 0.79 -12.15
CA SER A 101 -4.63 1.57 -13.26
C SER A 101 -3.89 2.88 -13.54
N TYR A 102 -3.54 3.67 -12.52
CA TYR A 102 -2.93 4.99 -12.70
C TYR A 102 -1.68 5.26 -11.81
N PRO A 103 -0.58 4.48 -11.94
CA PRO A 103 0.70 4.80 -11.32
C PRO A 103 1.34 6.08 -11.89
N ARG A 104 1.59 7.08 -11.03
CA ARG A 104 2.22 8.34 -11.45
C ARG A 104 3.75 8.34 -11.33
N THR A 105 4.28 7.88 -10.21
CA THR A 105 5.74 7.78 -10.00
C THR A 105 6.04 6.47 -9.28
N VAL A 106 6.79 5.59 -9.93
CA VAL A 106 7.29 4.35 -9.31
C VAL A 106 8.80 4.35 -9.44
N GLN A 107 9.49 4.21 -8.31
CA GLN A 107 10.92 4.03 -8.23
C GLN A 107 11.18 2.70 -7.52
N SER A 108 11.81 1.75 -8.20
CA SER A 108 12.20 0.49 -7.57
C SER A 108 13.44 -0.11 -8.21
N ASP A 109 14.36 -0.69 -7.44
CA ASP A 109 15.51 -1.38 -8.03
C ASP A 109 15.03 -2.53 -8.93
N VAL A 110 14.06 -3.32 -8.45
CA VAL A 110 13.36 -4.36 -9.22
C VAL A 110 11.86 -4.08 -9.25
N LEU A 111 11.29 -3.90 -10.44
CA LEU A 111 9.85 -3.73 -10.65
C LEU A 111 9.31 -4.79 -11.62
N ALA A 112 8.35 -5.57 -11.13
CA ALA A 112 7.48 -6.43 -11.94
C ALA A 112 6.05 -5.87 -11.90
N MET A 113 5.43 -5.68 -13.06
CA MET A 113 4.05 -5.25 -13.17
C MET A 113 3.31 -5.98 -14.30
N ASP A 114 2.17 -6.59 -14.02
CA ASP A 114 1.42 -7.28 -15.08
C ASP A 114 0.65 -6.27 -15.93
N SER A 115 -0.09 -5.35 -15.30
CA SER A 115 -0.97 -4.45 -16.03
C SER A 115 -1.09 -3.03 -15.45
N CYS A 116 -1.15 -2.04 -16.34
CA CYS A 116 -1.59 -0.69 -16.03
C CYS A 116 -2.41 -0.03 -17.16
N SER A 117 -3.22 0.97 -16.80
CA SER A 117 -3.99 1.79 -17.76
C SER A 117 -3.37 3.16 -18.02
N TYR A 118 -2.34 3.52 -17.27
CA TYR A 118 -1.61 4.76 -17.44
C TYR A 118 -0.39 4.76 -16.54
N MET A 119 0.77 5.08 -17.09
CA MET A 119 2.00 5.17 -16.32
C MET A 119 2.77 6.41 -16.73
N ARG A 120 3.11 7.26 -15.77
CA ARG A 120 3.76 8.55 -16.07
C ARG A 120 5.27 8.53 -15.92
N THR A 121 5.79 7.98 -14.83
CA THR A 121 7.24 7.97 -14.56
C THR A 121 7.60 6.69 -13.83
N VAL A 122 8.50 5.92 -14.42
CA VAL A 122 9.09 4.74 -13.81
C VAL A 122 10.60 4.83 -13.90
N GLN A 123 11.25 4.53 -12.78
CA GLN A 123 12.69 4.38 -12.70
C GLN A 123 12.97 3.03 -12.03
N SER A 124 13.67 2.16 -12.74
CA SER A 124 14.04 0.86 -12.22
C SER A 124 15.30 0.33 -12.90
N ASP A 125 16.13 -0.38 -12.12
CA ASP A 125 17.32 -1.05 -12.64
C ASP A 125 16.95 -2.34 -13.38
N MET A 126 15.92 -3.05 -12.88
CA MET A 126 15.32 -4.22 -13.51
C MET A 126 13.80 -4.04 -13.64
N LEU A 127 13.34 -3.85 -14.88
CA LEU A 127 11.94 -3.58 -15.20
C LEU A 127 11.31 -4.70 -16.05
N ALA A 128 10.19 -5.23 -15.58
CA ALA A 128 9.29 -6.09 -16.35
C ALA A 128 7.86 -5.54 -16.29
N ILE A 129 7.28 -5.20 -17.44
CA ILE A 129 5.88 -4.78 -17.57
C ILE A 129 5.24 -5.61 -18.68
N GLU A 130 4.18 -6.37 -18.39
CA GLU A 130 3.50 -7.17 -19.43
C GLU A 130 2.60 -6.30 -20.32
N SER A 131 1.78 -5.42 -19.74
CA SER A 131 0.87 -4.55 -20.48
C SER A 131 0.70 -3.19 -19.81
N CYS A 132 0.84 -2.10 -20.58
CA CYS A 132 0.40 -0.78 -20.13
C CYS A 132 -0.16 0.02 -21.30
N SER A 133 -1.40 0.48 -21.18
CA SER A 133 -2.14 1.13 -22.28
C SER A 133 -2.83 2.41 -21.86
#